data_AF-A0AAD6EWV3-F1
#
_entry.id   AF-A0AAD6EWV3-F1
#
_cell.length_a   1.000
_cell.length_b   1.000
_cell.length_c   1.000
_cell.angle_alpha   90.00
_cell.angle_beta   90.00
_cell.angle_gamma   90.00
#
_symmetry.space_group_name_H-M   'P 1'
#
loop_
_entity.id
_entity.type
_entity.pdbx_description
1 polymer ?
#
loop_
_entity_poly.entity_id
_entity_poly.type
_entity_poly.pdbx_seq_one_letter_code
_entity_poly.pdbx_strand_id
1 'polypeptide(L)'
;MGLTNFVYIIIFVFLMAGAPLSYSWGVDGHYMICRIAQRFLNSPASSAVLDLLPSSANGDLASVCSWADNVRAAYPWSSPLHYVDTPDNLCTYNYTRDCHDSSGNAGNCVVGALNNYSAQLLQYQSSIRTYNLTQALMFFAHFMGDIHQPLHVGFTTDEGGNSITEYWYNTKTNLHSVWDTEIIRTAMSNYYGNDRDTMADSIRTNITRDQIQLWDSYSSYYDLATESIQDACSYAYKDASQNARLNDTYFLSRKSIVETRIAQAGFRLGFLLSQIFL
;
A
#
# COMPACT_ATOMS: atom_id res chain seq x y z
N MET A 1 3.31 -42.49 -55.52
CA MET A 1 3.94 -41.54 -54.57
C MET A 1 2.84 -40.65 -54.02
N GLY A 2 2.64 -40.62 -52.71
CA GLY A 2 1.60 -39.78 -52.10
C GLY A 2 1.36 -40.20 -50.65
N LEU A 3 2.35 -40.00 -49.79
CA LEU A 3 2.21 -40.13 -48.34
C LEU A 3 1.31 -38.99 -47.83
N THR A 4 0.11 -39.31 -47.37
CA THR A 4 -0.72 -38.38 -46.59
C THR A 4 -0.21 -38.36 -45.15
N ASN A 5 0.65 -37.39 -44.85
CA ASN A 5 1.07 -37.07 -43.48
C ASN A 5 -0.09 -36.40 -42.74
N PHE A 6 -0.69 -37.10 -41.78
CA PHE A 6 -1.55 -36.49 -40.77
C PHE A 6 -0.66 -35.75 -39.75
N VAL A 7 -0.60 -34.43 -39.87
CA VAL A 7 0.03 -33.57 -38.85
C VAL A 7 -1.00 -33.33 -37.75
N TYR A 8 -0.77 -33.93 -36.58
CA TYR A 8 -1.52 -33.58 -35.36
C TYR A 8 -1.03 -32.22 -34.87
N ILE A 9 -1.84 -31.18 -35.08
CA ILE A 9 -1.64 -29.87 -34.44
C ILE A 9 -2.12 -30.01 -32.98
N ILE A 10 -1.19 -30.21 -32.06
CA ILE A 10 -1.45 -30.09 -30.63
C ILE A 10 -1.50 -28.59 -30.31
N ILE A 11 -2.71 -28.06 -30.11
CA ILE A 11 -2.91 -26.71 -29.58
C ILE A 11 -2.64 -26.77 -28.08
N PHE A 12 -1.46 -26.32 -27.67
CA PHE A 12 -1.17 -26.05 -26.26
C PHE A 12 -1.91 -24.76 -25.87
N VAL A 13 -3.10 -24.92 -25.26
CA VAL A 13 -3.76 -23.81 -24.57
C VAL A 13 -3.00 -23.58 -23.27
N PHE A 14 -2.09 -22.60 -23.28
CA PHE A 14 -1.47 -22.09 -22.07
C PHE A 14 -2.56 -21.33 -21.29
N LEU A 15 -3.21 -21.99 -20.34
CA LEU A 15 -3.93 -21.31 -19.28
C LEU A 15 -2.90 -20.55 -18.46
N MET A 16 -2.68 -19.28 -18.80
CA MET A 16 -2.07 -18.33 -17.87
C MET A 16 -3.06 -18.17 -16.71
N ALA A 17 -2.89 -18.97 -15.67
CA ALA A 17 -3.37 -18.61 -14.35
C ALA A 17 -2.63 -17.32 -13.98
N GLY A 18 -3.28 -16.17 -14.23
CA GLY A 18 -2.77 -14.90 -13.73
C GLY A 18 -2.62 -15.06 -12.23
N ALA A 19 -1.40 -14.86 -11.72
CA ALA A 19 -1.23 -14.63 -10.30
C ALA A 19 -2.21 -13.51 -9.91
N PRO A 20 -2.93 -13.62 -8.78
CA PRO A 20 -3.73 -12.49 -8.32
C PRO A 20 -2.78 -11.29 -8.27
N LEU A 21 -3.14 -10.23 -8.98
CA LEU A 21 -2.46 -8.95 -8.81
C LEU A 21 -2.57 -8.66 -7.32
N SER A 22 -1.44 -8.74 -6.61
CA SER A 22 -1.36 -8.22 -5.26
C SER A 22 -1.52 -6.71 -5.41
N TYR A 23 -2.77 -6.29 -5.27
CA TYR A 23 -3.05 -4.91 -4.97
C TYR A 23 -2.38 -4.65 -3.65
N SER A 24 -1.87 -3.44 -3.54
CA SER A 24 -1.28 -2.89 -2.36
C SER A 24 -2.38 -2.77 -1.25
N TRP A 25 -2.41 -1.82 -0.29
CA TRP A 25 -3.69 -1.66 0.45
C TRP A 25 -4.84 -1.65 -0.56
N GLY A 26 -5.89 -2.44 -0.33
CA GLY A 26 -6.96 -2.55 -1.32
C GLY A 26 -7.54 -1.17 -1.64
N VAL A 27 -8.32 -1.06 -2.70
CA VAL A 27 -8.91 0.23 -3.15
C VAL A 27 -9.52 1.03 -1.98
N ASP A 28 -10.17 0.34 -1.05
CA ASP A 28 -10.77 0.96 0.13
C ASP A 28 -9.72 1.48 1.14
N GLY A 29 -8.62 0.75 1.38
CA GLY A 29 -7.54 1.19 2.26
C GLY A 29 -6.89 2.48 1.75
N HIS A 30 -6.48 2.51 0.49
CA HIS A 30 -5.91 3.72 -0.14
C HIS A 30 -6.89 4.89 -0.18
N TYR A 31 -8.16 4.62 -0.49
CA TYR A 31 -9.20 5.64 -0.44
C TYR A 31 -9.28 6.26 0.97
N MET A 32 -9.41 5.44 2.01
CA MET A 32 -9.51 5.93 3.39
C MET A 32 -8.28 6.72 3.82
N ILE A 33 -7.07 6.22 3.52
CA ILE A 33 -5.80 6.89 3.85
C ILE A 33 -5.77 8.31 3.26
N CYS A 34 -6.06 8.45 1.97
CA CYS A 34 -6.04 9.74 1.31
C CYS A 34 -7.20 10.66 1.70
N ARG A 35 -8.37 10.08 2.00
CA ARG A 35 -9.51 10.82 2.53
C ARG A 35 -9.20 11.44 3.89
N ILE A 36 -8.54 10.68 4.76
CA ILE A 36 -8.04 11.14 6.05
C ILE A 36 -6.96 12.21 5.83
N ALA A 37 -5.99 11.96 4.95
CA ALA A 37 -4.89 12.88 4.68
C ALA A 37 -5.33 14.27 4.23
N GLN A 38 -6.34 14.36 3.34
CA GLN A 38 -6.88 15.65 2.91
C GLN A 38 -7.41 16.51 4.06
N ARG A 39 -7.83 15.91 5.19
CA ARG A 39 -8.28 16.65 6.38
C ARG A 39 -7.13 17.21 7.23
N PHE A 40 -5.91 16.76 7.00
CA PHE A 40 -4.70 17.22 7.68
C PHE A 40 -3.85 18.18 6.83
N LEU A 41 -4.32 18.56 5.63
CA LEU A 41 -3.62 19.54 4.79
C LEU A 41 -3.78 20.97 5.34
N ASN A 42 -2.69 21.72 5.38
CA ASN A 42 -2.73 23.18 5.54
C ASN A 42 -3.21 23.88 4.25
N SER A 43 -3.49 25.19 4.31
CA SER A 43 -4.03 25.93 3.15
C SER A 43 -3.11 25.92 1.92
N PRO A 44 -1.78 26.11 2.04
CA PRO A 44 -0.86 25.96 0.90
C PRO A 44 -0.91 24.58 0.25
N ALA A 45 -0.83 23.51 1.05
CA ALA A 45 -0.86 22.14 0.54
C ALA A 45 -2.22 21.75 -0.03
N SER A 46 -3.32 22.22 0.56
CA SER A 46 -4.66 22.04 -0.01
C SER A 46 -4.75 22.66 -1.41
N SER A 47 -4.20 23.87 -1.59
CA SER A 47 -4.17 24.55 -2.89
C SER A 47 -3.28 23.82 -3.90
N ALA A 48 -2.09 23.38 -3.49
CA ALA A 48 -1.16 22.65 -4.36
C ALA A 48 -1.70 21.28 -4.77
N VAL A 49 -2.34 20.55 -3.84
CA VAL A 49 -3.00 19.28 -4.15
C VAL A 49 -4.14 19.50 -5.15
N LEU A 50 -4.97 20.53 -4.97
CA LEU A 50 -6.04 20.85 -5.92
C LEU A 50 -5.50 21.24 -7.31
N ASP A 51 -4.38 21.98 -7.39
CA ASP A 51 -3.73 22.34 -8.65
C ASP A 51 -3.17 21.12 -9.39
N LEU A 52 -2.58 20.19 -8.65
CA LEU A 52 -1.93 19.00 -9.23
C LEU A 52 -2.92 17.88 -9.58
N LEU A 53 -4.09 17.82 -8.95
CA LEU A 53 -5.06 16.77 -9.20
C LEU A 53 -5.66 16.88 -10.62
N PRO A 54 -5.83 15.76 -11.34
CA PRO A 54 -6.52 15.79 -12.63
C PRO A 54 -7.98 16.18 -12.42
N SER A 55 -8.58 16.85 -13.41
CA SER A 55 -9.98 17.29 -13.32
C SER A 55 -10.97 16.15 -13.06
N SER A 56 -10.65 14.92 -13.51
CA SER A 56 -11.43 13.71 -13.25
C SER A 56 -11.52 13.34 -11.77
N ALA A 57 -10.57 13.80 -10.94
CA ALA A 57 -10.58 13.59 -9.49
C ALA A 57 -11.58 14.49 -8.76
N ASN A 58 -12.10 15.54 -9.42
CA ASN A 58 -13.05 16.50 -8.84
C ASN A 58 -12.60 17.05 -7.46
N GLY A 59 -11.28 17.31 -7.31
CA GLY A 59 -10.68 17.80 -6.07
C GLY A 59 -10.51 16.77 -4.95
N ASP A 60 -10.83 15.50 -5.18
CA ASP A 60 -10.71 14.41 -4.21
C ASP A 60 -9.46 13.57 -4.45
N LEU A 61 -8.46 13.70 -3.58
CA LEU A 61 -7.24 12.90 -3.64
C LEU A 61 -7.55 11.40 -3.47
N ALA A 62 -8.55 11.06 -2.65
CA ALA A 62 -8.91 9.66 -2.40
C ALA A 62 -9.38 8.94 -3.68
N SER A 63 -9.96 9.68 -4.63
CA SER A 63 -10.42 9.15 -5.92
C SER A 63 -9.28 8.64 -6.82
N VAL A 64 -8.06 9.12 -6.61
CA VAL A 64 -6.88 8.77 -7.42
C VAL A 64 -5.82 7.99 -6.65
N CYS A 65 -6.01 7.73 -5.36
CA CYS A 65 -4.97 7.08 -4.56
C CYS A 65 -4.71 5.62 -4.90
N SER A 66 -5.60 4.92 -5.59
CA SER A 66 -5.32 3.58 -6.13
C SER A 66 -4.74 3.60 -7.55
N TRP A 67 -4.42 4.79 -8.11
CA TRP A 67 -3.94 4.90 -9.49
C TRP A 67 -2.60 4.19 -9.72
N ALA A 68 -1.69 4.21 -8.75
CA ALA A 68 -0.36 3.61 -8.91
C ALA A 68 -0.45 2.10 -9.19
N ASP A 69 -1.36 1.39 -8.52
CA ASP A 69 -1.64 -0.03 -8.81
C ASP A 69 -2.13 -0.26 -10.24
N ASN A 70 -3.02 0.62 -10.74
CA ASN A 70 -3.60 0.50 -12.07
C ASN A 70 -2.58 0.69 -13.20
N VAL A 71 -1.47 1.38 -12.94
CA VAL A 71 -0.47 1.68 -13.96
C VAL A 71 0.73 0.74 -13.94
N ARG A 72 0.80 -0.25 -13.03
CA ARG A 72 1.93 -1.21 -12.97
C ARG A 72 2.20 -1.92 -14.31
N ALA A 73 1.16 -2.23 -15.08
CA ALA A 73 1.33 -2.83 -16.40
C ALA A 73 1.86 -1.83 -17.45
N ALA A 74 1.45 -0.56 -17.37
CA ALA A 74 1.91 0.50 -18.26
C ALA A 74 3.32 1.00 -17.87
N TYR A 75 3.66 0.92 -16.58
CA TYR A 75 4.92 1.31 -15.96
C TYR A 75 5.51 0.13 -15.18
N PRO A 76 6.04 -0.91 -15.84
CA PRO A 76 6.57 -2.10 -15.16
C PRO A 76 7.64 -1.77 -14.11
N TRP A 77 8.43 -0.72 -14.36
CA TRP A 77 9.44 -0.19 -13.44
C TRP A 77 8.86 0.28 -12.09
N SER A 78 7.56 0.57 -12.00
CA SER A 78 6.93 1.00 -10.74
C SER A 78 6.55 -0.17 -9.84
N SER A 79 6.49 -1.39 -10.36
CA SER A 79 6.05 -2.56 -9.59
C SER A 79 6.82 -2.81 -8.29
N PRO A 80 8.17 -2.80 -8.27
CA PRO A 80 8.91 -3.01 -7.02
C PRO A 80 8.80 -1.83 -6.05
N LEU A 81 8.24 -0.68 -6.47
CA LEU A 81 8.10 0.50 -5.64
C LEU A 81 6.93 0.41 -4.64
N HIS A 82 6.11 -0.64 -4.70
CA HIS A 82 4.97 -0.81 -3.80
C HIS A 82 5.32 -1.50 -2.48
N TYR A 83 6.52 -2.10 -2.38
CA TYR A 83 6.90 -2.93 -1.23
C TYR A 83 8.40 -2.87 -0.95
N VAL A 84 8.80 -3.57 0.10
CA VAL A 84 10.18 -3.90 0.49
C VAL A 84 10.18 -5.36 0.93
N ASP A 85 11.12 -6.13 0.38
CA ASP A 85 11.36 -7.50 0.82
C ASP A 85 12.42 -7.51 1.94
N THR A 86 12.11 -8.12 3.08
CA THR A 86 13.05 -8.28 4.19
C THR A 86 13.44 -9.75 4.39
N PRO A 87 14.64 -10.05 4.92
CA PRO A 87 15.03 -11.43 5.20
C PRO A 87 14.07 -12.11 6.18
N ASP A 88 13.71 -13.35 5.86
CA ASP A 88 12.78 -14.15 6.64
C ASP A 88 13.12 -14.19 8.12
N ASN A 89 12.10 -14.02 8.96
CA ASN A 89 12.18 -14.10 10.43
C ASN A 89 13.14 -13.10 11.09
N LEU A 90 13.74 -12.19 10.32
CA LEU A 90 14.66 -11.20 10.88
C LEU A 90 13.91 -10.07 11.58
N CYS A 91 12.68 -9.78 11.13
CA CYS A 91 11.77 -8.80 11.75
C CYS A 91 12.39 -7.41 11.94
N THR A 92 13.35 -7.04 11.08
CA THR A 92 14.00 -5.73 11.08
C THR A 92 14.22 -5.27 9.65
N TYR A 93 14.12 -3.97 9.44
CA TYR A 93 14.38 -3.34 8.16
C TYR A 93 15.77 -2.66 8.16
N ASN A 94 16.49 -2.76 7.05
CA ASN A 94 17.71 -2.01 6.78
C ASN A 94 17.74 -1.55 5.33
N TYR A 95 17.78 -0.23 5.10
CA TYR A 95 17.68 0.34 3.75
C TYR A 95 18.71 -0.20 2.76
N THR A 96 19.98 -0.27 3.15
CA THR A 96 21.06 -0.72 2.25
C THR A 96 20.93 -2.19 1.89
N ARG A 97 20.40 -3.01 2.82
CA ARG A 97 20.20 -4.44 2.62
C ARG A 97 18.92 -4.75 1.84
N ASP A 98 17.83 -4.04 2.13
CA ASP A 98 16.47 -4.45 1.75
C ASP A 98 15.86 -3.58 0.65
N CYS A 99 16.29 -2.31 0.50
CA CYS A 99 15.70 -1.42 -0.49
C CYS A 99 16.34 -1.61 -1.87
N HIS A 100 15.97 -2.69 -2.55
CA HIS A 100 16.35 -2.96 -3.92
C HIS A 100 15.26 -3.77 -4.63
N ASP A 101 15.26 -3.76 -5.96
CA ASP A 101 14.41 -4.69 -6.72
C ASP A 101 15.05 -6.08 -6.85
N SER A 102 14.36 -7.00 -7.52
CA SER A 102 14.84 -8.38 -7.75
C SER A 102 16.12 -8.47 -8.59
N SER A 103 16.52 -7.40 -9.27
CA SER A 103 17.79 -7.30 -10.01
C SER A 103 18.91 -6.69 -9.16
N GLY A 104 18.64 -6.32 -7.90
CA GLY A 104 19.60 -5.70 -7.00
C GLY A 104 19.82 -4.21 -7.24
N ASN A 105 18.92 -3.54 -7.98
CA ASN A 105 19.03 -2.09 -8.18
C ASN A 105 18.64 -1.37 -6.89
N ALA A 106 19.63 -0.80 -6.21
CA ALA A 106 19.44 -0.09 -4.95
C ALA A 106 18.46 1.10 -5.11
N GLY A 107 17.59 1.28 -4.10
CA GLY A 107 16.57 2.33 -4.06
C GLY A 107 15.25 1.97 -4.76
N ASN A 108 15.15 0.85 -5.46
CA ASN A 108 13.91 0.41 -6.11
C ASN A 108 13.02 -0.35 -5.13
N CYS A 109 12.51 0.35 -4.12
CA CYS A 109 11.55 -0.14 -3.13
C CYS A 109 10.61 1.00 -2.68
N VAL A 110 9.57 0.72 -1.87
CA VAL A 110 8.62 1.76 -1.41
C VAL A 110 9.28 2.91 -0.64
N VAL A 111 10.31 2.61 0.15
CA VAL A 111 11.05 3.62 0.91
C VAL A 111 11.86 4.54 -0.02
N GLY A 112 12.51 3.97 -1.03
CA GLY A 112 13.22 4.74 -2.05
C GLY A 112 12.26 5.54 -2.93
N ALA A 113 11.07 5.00 -3.22
CA ALA A 113 10.02 5.72 -3.94
C ALA A 113 9.54 6.94 -3.16
N LEU A 114 9.31 6.82 -1.85
CA LEU A 114 8.94 7.95 -1.00
C LEU A 114 10.01 9.04 -0.96
N ASN A 115 11.29 8.66 -0.85
CA ASN A 115 12.41 9.61 -0.96
C ASN A 115 12.41 10.33 -2.32
N ASN A 116 12.19 9.59 -3.41
CA ASN A 116 12.20 10.14 -4.75
C ASN A 116 11.03 11.12 -4.98
N TYR A 117 9.79 10.69 -4.72
CA TYR A 117 8.62 11.49 -5.04
C TYR A 117 8.42 12.68 -4.09
N SER A 118 8.84 12.58 -2.82
CA SER A 118 8.90 13.76 -1.95
C SER A 118 9.89 14.81 -2.48
N ALA A 119 11.08 14.39 -2.95
CA ALA A 119 12.06 15.29 -3.55
C ALA A 119 11.57 15.92 -4.87
N GLN A 120 10.78 15.19 -5.66
CA GLN A 120 10.14 15.75 -6.86
C GLN A 120 9.08 16.79 -6.49
N LEU A 121 8.22 16.52 -5.49
CA LEU A 121 7.16 17.44 -5.07
C LEU A 121 7.69 18.76 -4.50
N LEU A 122 8.87 18.76 -3.86
CA LEU A 122 9.57 19.98 -3.44
C LEU A 122 9.87 20.95 -4.60
N GLN A 123 9.84 20.47 -5.86
CA GLN A 123 10.04 21.30 -7.04
C GLN A 123 8.76 22.00 -7.52
N TYR A 124 7.64 21.90 -6.79
CA TYR A 124 6.37 22.48 -7.19
C TYR A 124 6.42 23.99 -7.44
N GLN A 125 7.14 24.72 -6.58
CA GLN A 125 7.36 26.16 -6.72
C GLN A 125 8.57 26.52 -7.61
N SER A 126 9.32 25.53 -8.09
CA SER A 126 10.46 25.76 -8.99
C SER A 126 10.00 26.29 -10.34
N SER A 127 10.74 27.27 -10.88
CA SER A 127 10.54 27.77 -12.24
C SER A 127 10.91 26.75 -13.32
N ILE A 128 11.68 25.71 -12.95
CA ILE A 128 12.06 24.59 -13.83
C ILE A 128 11.39 23.34 -13.27
N ARG A 129 10.38 22.83 -13.99
CA ARG A 129 9.70 21.56 -13.69
C ARG A 129 10.23 20.47 -14.63
N THR A 130 11.03 19.55 -14.11
CA THR A 130 11.56 18.40 -14.87
C THR A 130 10.67 17.16 -14.77
N TYR A 131 9.78 17.11 -13.77
CA TYR A 131 8.97 15.93 -13.44
C TYR A 131 7.47 16.21 -13.62
N ASN A 132 6.71 15.15 -13.88
CA ASN A 132 5.25 15.19 -13.83
C ASN A 132 4.80 15.17 -12.35
N LEU A 133 4.52 16.34 -11.80
CA LEU A 133 4.19 16.48 -10.38
C LEU A 133 2.81 15.93 -10.01
N THR A 134 1.89 15.80 -10.97
CA THR A 134 0.62 15.08 -10.76
C THR A 134 0.91 13.60 -10.49
N GLN A 135 1.75 12.97 -11.30
CA GLN A 135 2.16 11.59 -11.06
C GLN A 135 2.96 11.47 -9.76
N ALA A 136 3.86 12.41 -9.47
CA ALA A 136 4.60 12.40 -8.21
C ALA A 136 3.67 12.47 -6.99
N LEU A 137 2.63 13.30 -7.02
CA LEU A 137 1.63 13.38 -5.94
C LEU A 137 0.88 12.06 -5.79
N MET A 138 0.40 11.49 -6.90
CA MET A 138 -0.39 10.25 -6.87
C MET A 138 0.44 9.04 -6.43
N PHE A 139 1.69 8.93 -6.89
CA PHE A 139 2.63 7.91 -6.42
C PHE A 139 2.98 8.11 -4.94
N PHE A 140 3.31 9.33 -4.53
CA PHE A 140 3.66 9.62 -3.14
C PHE A 140 2.50 9.29 -2.18
N ALA A 141 1.28 9.68 -2.53
CA ALA A 141 0.09 9.39 -1.74
C ALA A 141 -0.17 7.88 -1.61
N HIS A 142 -0.03 7.13 -2.70
CA HIS A 142 -0.16 5.69 -2.70
C HIS A 142 0.93 5.01 -1.87
N PHE A 143 2.21 5.32 -2.13
CA PHE A 143 3.33 4.69 -1.43
C PHE A 143 3.38 5.02 0.06
N MET A 144 2.83 6.16 0.47
CA MET A 144 2.61 6.48 1.89
C MET A 144 1.59 5.52 2.53
N GLY A 145 0.59 5.05 1.78
CA GLY A 145 -0.26 3.98 2.25
C GLY A 145 0.50 2.66 2.32
N ASP A 146 1.16 2.28 1.24
CA ASP A 146 1.84 0.99 1.10
C ASP A 146 2.89 0.73 2.17
N ILE A 147 3.72 1.74 2.47
CA ILE A 147 4.74 1.58 3.51
C ILE A 147 4.12 1.30 4.89
N HIS A 148 2.84 1.65 5.12
CA HIS A 148 2.13 1.36 6.36
C HIS A 148 1.40 0.02 6.36
N GLN A 149 1.26 -0.65 5.21
CA GLN A 149 0.72 -2.02 5.15
C GLN A 149 1.80 -2.97 5.68
N PRO A 150 1.58 -3.66 6.81
CA PRO A 150 2.62 -4.51 7.41
C PRO A 150 3.27 -5.50 6.44
N LEU A 151 2.47 -6.18 5.62
CA LEU A 151 2.94 -7.20 4.68
C LEU A 151 3.55 -6.66 3.38
N HIS A 152 3.52 -5.34 3.13
CA HIS A 152 4.37 -4.72 2.11
C HIS A 152 5.80 -4.50 2.59
N VAL A 153 6.05 -4.67 3.88
CA VAL A 153 7.41 -4.76 4.44
C VAL A 153 7.53 -6.15 5.06
N GLY A 154 7.35 -7.15 4.20
CA GLY A 154 7.21 -8.56 4.56
C GLY A 154 8.47 -9.39 4.31
N PHE A 155 8.31 -10.72 4.29
CA PHE A 155 9.41 -11.64 4.04
C PHE A 155 9.57 -11.90 2.55
N THR A 156 10.81 -12.09 2.11
CA THR A 156 11.13 -12.34 0.71
C THR A 156 10.56 -13.67 0.22
N THR A 157 10.68 -14.74 1.01
CA THR A 157 10.36 -16.09 0.50
C THR A 157 8.87 -16.38 0.36
N ASP A 158 8.03 -15.62 1.06
CA ASP A 158 6.58 -15.73 0.98
C ASP A 158 5.91 -14.60 0.18
N GLU A 159 6.72 -13.77 -0.47
CA GLU A 159 6.28 -12.61 -1.26
C GLU A 159 5.38 -11.68 -0.42
N GLY A 160 5.79 -11.41 0.83
CA GLY A 160 5.00 -10.64 1.78
C GLY A 160 3.70 -11.35 2.16
N GLY A 161 3.71 -12.67 2.30
CA GLY A 161 2.53 -13.49 2.57
C GLY A 161 1.61 -13.75 1.38
N ASN A 162 1.97 -13.35 0.15
CA ASN A 162 1.20 -13.69 -1.05
C ASN A 162 1.20 -15.20 -1.33
N SER A 163 2.28 -15.90 -0.99
CA SER A 163 2.39 -17.35 -1.18
C SER A 163 1.78 -18.16 -0.02
N ILE A 164 1.38 -17.52 1.09
CA ILE A 164 0.70 -18.16 2.22
C ILE A 164 -0.79 -18.21 1.89
N THR A 165 -1.23 -19.33 1.32
CA THR A 165 -2.64 -19.56 0.98
C THR A 165 -3.43 -19.87 2.23
N GLU A 166 -4.59 -19.24 2.42
CA GLU A 166 -5.43 -19.41 3.60
C GLU A 166 -6.92 -19.36 3.24
N TYR A 167 -7.77 -19.45 4.25
CA TYR A 167 -9.20 -19.19 4.15
C TYR A 167 -9.58 -18.04 5.07
N TRP A 168 -10.11 -16.96 4.49
CA TRP A 168 -10.81 -15.93 5.24
C TRP A 168 -12.26 -16.37 5.42
N TYR A 169 -12.62 -16.76 6.64
CA TYR A 169 -13.83 -17.52 6.92
C TYR A 169 -13.97 -18.72 5.98
N ASN A 170 -14.87 -18.67 4.99
CA ASN A 170 -15.15 -19.76 4.04
C ASN A 170 -14.55 -19.52 2.65
N THR A 171 -13.87 -18.40 2.43
CA THR A 171 -13.35 -17.98 1.13
C THR A 171 -11.85 -18.20 1.07
N LYS A 172 -11.37 -18.94 0.06
CA LYS A 172 -9.94 -19.15 -0.18
C LYS A 172 -9.29 -17.82 -0.61
N THR A 173 -8.17 -17.48 -0.01
CA THR A 173 -7.40 -16.25 -0.26
C THR A 173 -5.91 -16.48 0.08
N ASN A 174 -5.11 -15.42 0.18
CA ASN A 174 -3.76 -15.46 0.77
C ASN A 174 -3.64 -14.44 1.92
N LEU A 175 -2.60 -14.59 2.75
CA LEU A 175 -2.38 -13.76 3.93
C LEU A 175 -2.23 -12.28 3.57
N HIS A 176 -1.54 -11.96 2.47
CA HIS A 176 -1.38 -10.58 1.98
C HIS A 176 -2.74 -9.91 1.74
N SER A 177 -3.61 -10.58 0.98
CA SER A 177 -4.96 -10.12 0.64
C SER A 177 -5.86 -9.98 1.88
N VAL A 178 -5.62 -10.79 2.92
CA VAL A 178 -6.35 -10.65 4.19
C VAL A 178 -6.09 -9.28 4.81
N TRP A 179 -4.83 -8.83 4.79
CA TRP A 179 -4.43 -7.53 5.33
C TRP A 179 -4.83 -6.37 4.43
N ASP A 180 -4.63 -6.49 3.11
CA ASP A 180 -5.00 -5.42 2.18
C ASP A 180 -6.49 -5.13 2.14
N THR A 181 -7.31 -6.17 2.29
CA THR A 181 -8.70 -6.13 1.85
C THR A 181 -9.67 -6.79 2.83
N GLU A 182 -9.43 -8.03 3.25
CA GLU A 182 -10.48 -8.80 3.92
C GLU A 182 -10.81 -8.30 5.33
N ILE A 183 -9.80 -7.90 6.11
CA ILE A 183 -10.02 -7.28 7.43
C ILE A 183 -10.82 -5.99 7.27
N ILE A 184 -10.44 -5.14 6.30
CA ILE A 184 -11.11 -3.86 6.04
C ILE A 184 -12.56 -4.09 5.64
N ARG A 185 -12.83 -4.94 4.63
CA ARG A 185 -14.19 -5.22 4.17
C ARG A 185 -15.07 -5.82 5.25
N THR A 186 -14.51 -6.74 6.05
CA THR A 186 -15.23 -7.34 7.17
C THR A 186 -15.58 -6.30 8.23
N ALA A 187 -14.65 -5.41 8.58
CA ALA A 187 -14.90 -4.31 9.51
C ALA A 187 -15.94 -3.32 8.96
N MET A 188 -15.80 -2.93 7.69
CA MET A 188 -16.71 -2.03 6.99
C MET A 188 -18.15 -2.56 6.98
N SER A 189 -18.33 -3.84 6.68
CA SER A 189 -19.62 -4.52 6.75
C SER A 189 -20.19 -4.59 8.16
N ASN A 190 -19.37 -5.01 9.13
CA ASN A 190 -19.86 -5.32 10.48
C ASN A 190 -20.15 -4.07 11.32
N TYR A 191 -19.41 -2.98 11.11
CA TYR A 191 -19.43 -1.82 12.02
C TYR A 191 -19.74 -0.48 11.36
N TYR A 192 -19.62 -0.39 10.03
CA TYR A 192 -19.67 0.88 9.31
C TYR A 192 -20.70 0.90 8.18
N GLY A 193 -21.67 -0.02 8.20
CA GLY A 193 -22.80 -0.02 7.26
C GLY A 193 -22.41 -0.25 5.80
N ASN A 194 -21.28 -0.92 5.54
CA ASN A 194 -20.67 -1.07 4.21
C ASN A 194 -20.31 0.26 3.54
N ASP A 195 -20.00 1.30 4.31
CA ASP A 195 -19.60 2.60 3.80
C ASP A 195 -18.17 2.97 4.21
N ARG A 196 -17.29 3.10 3.22
CA ARG A 196 -15.89 3.44 3.42
C ARG A 196 -15.68 4.88 3.91
N ASP A 197 -16.57 5.81 3.56
CA ASP A 197 -16.50 7.19 4.07
C ASP A 197 -16.81 7.22 5.57
N THR A 198 -17.86 6.52 6.01
CA THR A 198 -18.19 6.34 7.44
C THR A 198 -17.04 5.70 8.21
N MET A 199 -16.39 4.67 7.66
CA MET A 199 -15.21 4.05 8.28
C MET A 199 -14.02 5.02 8.34
N ALA A 200 -13.70 5.72 7.24
CA ALA A 200 -12.62 6.72 7.20
C ALA A 200 -12.83 7.82 8.25
N ASP A 201 -14.05 8.34 8.33
CA ASP A 201 -14.39 9.39 9.30
C ASP A 201 -14.30 8.87 10.73
N SER A 202 -14.77 7.65 11.01
CA SER A 202 -14.64 7.05 12.34
C SER A 202 -13.17 6.88 12.75
N ILE A 203 -12.33 6.34 11.85
CA ILE A 203 -10.89 6.19 12.06
C ILE A 203 -10.26 7.57 12.35
N ARG A 204 -10.55 8.57 11.51
CA ARG A 204 -10.04 9.94 11.67
C ARG A 204 -10.44 10.56 13.01
N THR A 205 -11.71 10.44 13.40
CA THR A 205 -12.20 11.05 14.65
C THR A 205 -11.63 10.42 15.90
N ASN A 206 -11.17 9.17 15.81
CA ASN A 206 -10.54 8.45 16.92
C ASN A 206 -9.05 8.80 17.09
N ILE A 207 -8.45 9.54 16.15
CA ILE A 207 -7.07 10.02 16.27
C ILE A 207 -6.99 11.04 17.40
N THR A 208 -6.21 10.72 18.44
CA THR A 208 -6.00 11.60 19.58
C THR A 208 -4.78 12.51 19.38
N ARG A 209 -4.70 13.59 20.17
CA ARG A 209 -3.54 14.49 20.16
C ARG A 209 -2.24 13.78 20.56
N ASP A 210 -2.31 12.89 21.55
CA ASP A 210 -1.15 12.14 22.03
C ASP A 210 -0.64 11.17 20.96
N GLN A 211 -1.57 10.54 20.22
CA GLN A 211 -1.21 9.72 19.05
C GLN A 211 -0.54 10.53 17.96
N ILE A 212 -1.05 11.72 17.63
CA ILE A 212 -0.41 12.62 16.66
C ILE A 212 1.03 12.93 17.06
N GLN A 213 1.26 13.30 18.32
CA GLN A 213 2.60 13.62 18.80
C GLN A 213 3.54 12.40 18.74
N LEU A 214 3.03 11.21 19.02
CA LEU A 214 3.79 9.97 18.88
C LEU A 214 4.10 9.65 17.42
N TRP A 215 3.12 9.75 16.53
CA TRP A 215 3.25 9.39 15.12
C TRP A 215 4.11 10.36 14.32
N ASP A 216 4.27 11.60 14.80
CA ASP A 216 5.16 12.62 14.25
C ASP A 216 6.63 12.46 14.70
N SER A 217 6.93 11.51 15.58
CA SER A 217 8.28 11.33 16.14
C SER A 217 9.25 10.53 15.27
N TYR A 218 8.89 10.19 14.02
CA TYR A 218 9.78 9.47 13.11
C TYR A 218 10.80 10.43 12.46
N SER A 219 12.00 9.93 12.20
CA SER A 219 13.10 10.71 11.62
C SER A 219 13.26 10.48 10.12
N SER A 220 12.79 9.34 9.61
CA SER A 220 12.89 8.99 8.19
C SER A 220 11.80 7.99 7.78
N TYR A 221 11.59 7.82 6.47
CA TYR A 221 10.73 6.75 5.96
C TYR A 221 11.20 5.34 6.37
N TYR A 222 12.43 5.19 6.88
CA TYR A 222 12.97 3.90 7.30
C TYR A 222 12.32 3.44 8.60
N ASP A 223 11.94 4.39 9.46
CA ASP A 223 11.23 4.13 10.70
C ASP A 223 9.82 3.61 10.39
N LEU A 224 9.18 4.14 9.35
CA LEU A 224 7.85 3.68 8.91
C LEU A 224 7.88 2.23 8.43
N ALA A 225 8.90 1.87 7.63
CA ALA A 225 9.11 0.49 7.21
C ALA A 225 9.45 -0.42 8.41
N THR A 226 10.23 0.08 9.36
CA THR A 226 10.57 -0.64 10.61
C THR A 226 9.32 -0.94 11.43
N GLU A 227 8.38 -0.01 11.57
CA GLU A 227 7.09 -0.25 12.21
C GLU A 227 6.30 -1.34 11.48
N SER A 228 6.23 -1.29 10.14
CA SER A 228 5.48 -2.27 9.34
C SER A 228 6.01 -3.69 9.47
N ILE A 229 7.34 -3.90 9.41
CA ILE A 229 7.91 -5.24 9.59
C ILE A 229 7.72 -5.76 11.03
N GLN A 230 7.75 -4.87 12.02
CA GLN A 230 7.44 -5.24 13.41
C GLN A 230 5.99 -5.69 13.55
N ASP A 231 5.05 -4.99 12.93
CA ASP A 231 3.64 -5.37 12.93
C ASP A 231 3.39 -6.64 12.11
N ALA A 232 4.11 -6.84 11.01
CA ALA A 232 4.03 -8.04 10.21
C ALA A 232 4.40 -9.27 11.05
N CYS A 233 5.53 -9.22 11.76
CA CYS A 233 5.96 -10.30 12.64
C CYS A 233 5.06 -10.48 13.88
N SER A 234 4.64 -9.38 14.50
CA SER A 234 3.87 -9.41 15.76
C SER A 234 2.42 -9.84 15.56
N TYR A 235 1.84 -9.52 14.41
CA TYR A 235 0.41 -9.65 14.16
C TYR A 235 0.07 -10.41 12.88
N ALA A 236 0.71 -10.11 11.76
CA ALA A 236 0.33 -10.67 10.45
C ALA A 236 0.71 -12.15 10.31
N TYR A 237 1.99 -12.48 10.42
CA TYR A 237 2.47 -13.85 10.34
C TYR A 237 2.07 -14.67 11.57
N LYS A 238 1.80 -14.02 12.70
CA LYS A 238 1.38 -14.69 13.92
C LYS A 238 0.00 -15.32 13.73
N ASP A 239 -0.10 -16.62 14.01
CA ASP A 239 -1.31 -17.45 13.87
C ASP A 239 -1.74 -17.70 12.41
N ALA A 240 -0.96 -17.22 11.43
CA ALA A 240 -1.14 -17.51 10.01
C ALA A 240 -0.27 -18.70 9.58
N SER A 241 -0.80 -19.57 8.73
CA SER A 241 -0.06 -20.71 8.17
C SER A 241 -0.78 -21.29 6.97
N GLN A 242 -0.06 -22.06 6.15
CA GLN A 242 -0.63 -22.63 4.92
C GLN A 242 -1.92 -23.42 5.18
N ASN A 243 -2.98 -23.04 4.47
CA ASN A 243 -4.35 -23.53 4.56
C ASN A 243 -5.06 -23.28 5.91
N ALA A 244 -4.53 -22.41 6.76
CA ALA A 244 -5.22 -21.99 7.97
C ALA A 244 -6.54 -21.31 7.64
N ARG A 245 -7.47 -21.35 8.60
CA ARG A 245 -8.75 -20.66 8.52
C ARG A 245 -8.76 -19.50 9.50
N LEU A 246 -8.61 -18.30 8.99
CA LEU A 246 -8.70 -17.07 9.75
C LEU A 246 -10.17 -16.69 9.91
N ASN A 247 -10.60 -16.45 11.15
CA ASN A 247 -11.99 -16.17 11.53
C ASN A 247 -12.04 -15.03 12.54
N ASP A 248 -13.13 -14.92 13.31
CA ASP A 248 -13.33 -13.90 14.33
C ASP A 248 -12.15 -13.71 15.29
N THR A 249 -11.45 -14.77 15.70
CA THR A 249 -10.28 -14.64 16.59
C THR A 249 -9.16 -13.83 15.94
N TYR A 250 -8.87 -14.10 14.67
CA TYR A 250 -7.86 -13.35 13.92
C TYR A 250 -8.37 -11.94 13.59
N PHE A 251 -9.60 -11.84 13.09
CA PHE A 251 -10.23 -10.57 12.74
C PHE A 251 -10.27 -9.58 13.90
N LEU A 252 -10.85 -9.97 15.04
CA LEU A 252 -11.05 -9.08 16.19
C LEU A 252 -9.73 -8.60 16.80
N SER A 253 -8.67 -9.41 16.73
CA SER A 253 -7.36 -9.06 17.28
C SER A 253 -6.51 -8.20 16.35
N ARG A 254 -6.74 -8.24 15.03
CA ARG A 254 -5.94 -7.49 14.03
C ARG A 254 -6.66 -6.26 13.48
N LYS A 255 -8.00 -6.17 13.58
CA LYS A 255 -8.79 -5.00 13.15
C LYS A 255 -8.22 -3.68 13.66
N SER A 256 -7.94 -3.58 14.96
CA SER A 256 -7.42 -2.34 15.56
C SER A 256 -6.03 -1.97 15.06
N ILE A 257 -5.20 -2.97 14.71
CA ILE A 257 -3.88 -2.75 14.11
C ILE A 257 -4.05 -2.15 12.71
N VAL A 258 -4.90 -2.76 11.88
CA VAL A 258 -5.22 -2.26 10.52
C VAL A 258 -5.76 -0.83 10.56
N GLU A 259 -6.73 -0.53 11.42
CA GLU A 259 -7.27 0.83 11.57
C GLU A 259 -6.21 1.83 12.06
N THR A 260 -5.30 1.39 12.93
CA THR A 260 -4.17 2.22 13.39
C THR A 260 -3.21 2.52 12.24
N ARG A 261 -2.87 1.54 11.40
CA ARG A 261 -1.99 1.76 10.24
C ARG A 261 -2.62 2.69 9.20
N ILE A 262 -3.92 2.56 8.95
CA ILE A 262 -4.69 3.49 8.09
C ILE A 262 -4.66 4.92 8.68
N ALA A 263 -4.89 5.06 9.98
CA ALA A 263 -4.84 6.36 10.66
C ALA A 263 -3.45 7.01 10.58
N GLN A 264 -2.40 6.22 10.86
CA GLN A 264 -1.00 6.66 10.78
C GLN A 264 -0.63 7.13 9.37
N ALA A 265 -0.96 6.32 8.35
CA ALA A 265 -0.70 6.66 6.96
C ALA A 265 -1.42 7.95 6.55
N GLY A 266 -2.72 8.07 6.89
CA GLY A 266 -3.50 9.26 6.56
C GLY A 266 -2.97 10.53 7.23
N PHE A 267 -2.69 10.46 8.54
CA PHE A 267 -2.09 11.58 9.26
C PHE A 267 -0.73 11.97 8.68
N ARG A 268 0.20 11.00 8.54
CA ARG A 268 1.56 11.26 8.06
C ARG A 268 1.57 11.79 6.63
N LEU A 269 0.72 11.27 5.74
CA LEU A 269 0.58 11.78 4.38
C LEU A 269 0.13 13.25 4.37
N GLY A 270 -0.94 13.58 5.09
CA GLY A 270 -1.45 14.96 5.14
C GLY A 270 -0.45 15.93 5.79
N PHE A 271 0.22 15.48 6.85
CA PHE A 271 1.27 16.26 7.51
C PHE A 271 2.49 16.49 6.59
N LEU A 272 2.98 15.45 5.92
CA LEU A 272 4.13 15.57 5.00
C LEU A 272 3.83 16.45 3.79
N LEU A 273 2.66 16.28 3.16
CA LEU A 273 2.24 17.16 2.07
C LEU A 273 2.12 18.62 2.55
N SER A 274 1.65 18.82 3.79
CA SER A 274 1.66 20.14 4.43
C SER A 274 3.07 20.71 4.53
N GLN A 275 4.07 19.93 4.93
CA GLN A 275 5.46 20.39 5.01
C GLN A 275 6.08 20.64 3.63
N ILE A 276 5.81 19.77 2.66
CA ILE A 276 6.38 19.85 1.30
C ILE A 276 5.90 21.10 0.55
N PHE A 277 4.65 21.51 0.78
CA PHE A 277 4.03 22.64 0.08
C PHE A 277 3.90 23.92 0.91
N LEU A 278 4.52 23.97 2.10
CA LEU A 278 4.70 25.21 2.86
C LEU A 278 5.48 26.24 2.03
#